data_AF-A0A7V8SVW0-F1
#
_entry.id   AF-A0A7V8SVW0-F1
#
_cell.length_a   1.000
_cell.length_b   1.000
_cell.length_c   1.000
_cell.angle_alpha   90.00
_cell.angle_beta   90.00
_cell.angle_gamma   90.00
#
_symmetry.space_group_name_H-M   'P 1'
#
loop_
_entity.id
_entity.type
_entity.pdbx_description
1 polymer ?
#
loop_
_entity_poly.entity_id
_entity_poly.type
_entity_poly.pdbx_seq_one_letter_code
_entity_poly.pdbx_strand_id
1 'polypeptide(L)' 'SFYPKRYVAASMGITLQKNIRPGVYTIAVQAKDGVGNQTYETRQTFTVE' A
#
# COMPACT_ATOMS: atom_id res chain seq x y z
N SER A 1 20.24 -24.66 -3.40
CA SER A 1 19.03 -24.64 -2.55
C SER A 1 18.39 -23.27 -2.69
N PHE A 2 17.19 -23.18 -3.30
CA PHE A 2 16.47 -21.92 -3.49
C PHE A 2 15.32 -21.87 -2.47
N TYR A 3 15.50 -21.07 -1.42
CA TYR A 3 14.44 -20.78 -0.45
C TYR A 3 13.80 -19.44 -0.81
N PRO A 4 12.50 -19.41 -1.16
CA PRO A 4 11.79 -18.16 -1.37
C PRO A 4 11.89 -17.31 -0.09
N LYS A 5 12.43 -16.10 -0.21
CA LYS A 5 12.39 -15.13 0.89
C LYS A 5 10.93 -14.71 1.07
N ARG A 6 10.31 -15.16 2.17
CA ARG A 6 8.90 -14.90 2.49
C ARG A 6 8.57 -13.42 2.68
N TYR A 7 9.57 -12.58 2.95
CA TYR A 7 9.40 -11.16 3.19
C TYR A 7 10.51 -10.37 2.51
N VAL A 8 10.15 -9.60 1.49
CA VAL A 8 11.03 -8.61 0.86
C VAL A 8 10.46 -7.25 1.23
N ALA A 9 11.25 -6.44 1.94
CA ALA A 9 10.84 -5.09 2.28
C ALA A 9 10.61 -4.29 1.00
N ALA A 10 9.42 -3.70 0.86
CA ALA A 10 9.05 -2.86 -0.26
C ALA A 10 8.45 -1.55 0.28
N SER A 11 8.75 -0.45 -0.39
CA SER A 11 8.19 0.88 -0.09
C SER A 11 7.27 1.30 -1.21
N MET A 12 6.09 1.81 -0.87
CA MET A 12 5.16 2.42 -1.80
C MET A 12 4.94 3.88 -1.40
N GLY A 13 5.07 4.79 -2.37
CA GLY A 13 4.82 6.21 -2.17
C GLY A 13 3.79 6.71 -3.19
N ILE A 14 2.87 7.55 -2.72
CA ILE A 14 1.91 8.27 -3.57
C ILE A 14 1.95 9.75 -3.19
N THR A 15 1.82 10.63 -4.18
CA THR A 15 1.79 12.08 -3.96
C THR A 15 0.35 12.57 -3.99
N LEU A 16 0.00 13.42 -3.02
CA LEU A 16 -1.31 14.08 -2.98
C LEU A 16 -1.46 15.07 -4.16
N GLN A 17 -2.65 15.15 -4.73
CA GLN A 17 -2.97 16.15 -5.73
C GLN A 17 -3.03 17.55 -5.09
N LYS A 18 -2.63 18.58 -5.84
CA LYS A 18 -2.54 19.97 -5.34
C LYS A 18 -3.85 20.57 -4.82
N ASN A 19 -4.98 19.99 -5.18
CA ASN A 19 -6.34 20.48 -4.88
C ASN A 19 -7.08 19.63 -3.84
N ILE A 20 -6.39 18.72 -3.15
CA ILE A 20 -6.96 18.00 -2.01
C ILE A 20 -7.28 19.01 -0.91
N ARG A 21 -8.50 18.92 -0.39
CA ARG A 21 -8.96 19.76 0.72
C ARG A 21 -8.52 19.13 2.06
N PRO A 22 -8.32 19.92 3.12
CA PRO A 22 -8.11 19.37 4.45
C PRO A 22 -9.25 18.44 4.84
N GLY A 23 -8.92 17.32 5.51
CA GLY A 23 -9.89 16.31 5.89
C GLY A 23 -9.29 14.94 6.20
N VAL A 24 -10.16 14.02 6.59
CA VAL A 24 -9.80 12.62 6.87
C VAL A 24 -9.96 11.79 5.60
N TYR A 25 -8.90 11.10 5.23
CA TYR A 25 -8.83 10.25 4.05
C TYR A 25 -8.44 8.82 4.44
N THR A 26 -8.79 7.87 3.58
CA THR A 26 -8.41 6.45 3.74
C THR A 26 -7.66 6.00 2.50
N ILE A 27 -6.47 5.42 2.69
CA ILE A 27 -5.72 4.74 1.64
C ILE A 27 -6.10 3.25 1.70
N ALA A 28 -6.65 2.73 0.62
CA ALA A 28 -6.79 1.29 0.42
C ALA A 28 -5.56 0.78 -0.35
N VAL A 29 -4.78 -0.10 0.27
CA VAL A 29 -3.59 -0.71 -0.33
C VAL A 29 -3.92 -2.15 -0.67
N GLN A 30 -3.82 -2.49 -1.96
CA GLN A 30 -3.92 -3.86 -2.44
C GLN A 30 -2.54 -4.35 -2.89
N ALA A 31 -2.05 -5.42 -2.26
CA ALA A 31 -0.85 -6.12 -2.67
C ALA A 31 -1.24 -7.41 -3.40
N LYS A 32 -0.61 -7.66 -4.55
CA LYS A 32 -0.74 -8.91 -5.32
C LYS A 32 0.62 -9.57 -5.43
N ASP A 33 0.74 -10.78 -4.92
CA ASP A 33 1.91 -11.63 -5.13
C ASP A 33 1.85 -12.26 -6.52
N GLY A 34 2.89 -12.01 -7.33
CA GLY A 34 3.02 -12.58 -8.68
C GLY A 34 3.50 -14.03 -8.72
N VAL A 35 3.98 -14.58 -7.60
CA VAL A 35 4.45 -15.97 -7.50
C VAL A 35 3.33 -16.88 -7.01
N GLY A 36 2.69 -16.53 -5.90
CA GLY A 36 1.64 -17.32 -5.26
C GLY A 36 0.21 -16.92 -5.64
N ASN A 37 0.01 -15.89 -6.48
CA ASN A 37 -1.30 -15.30 -6.81
C ASN A 37 -2.12 -14.87 -5.59
N GLN A 38 -1.46 -14.59 -4.46
CA GLN A 38 -2.13 -14.16 -3.24
C GLN A 38 -2.47 -12.67 -3.33
N THR A 39 -3.64 -12.30 -2.84
CA THR A 39 -4.07 -10.91 -2.72
C THR A 39 -4.27 -10.55 -1.26
N TYR A 40 -3.82 -9.36 -0.89
CA TYR A 40 -4.00 -8.80 0.45
C TYR A 40 -4.46 -7.34 0.31
N GLU A 41 -5.47 -6.94 1.09
CA GLU A 41 -5.95 -5.57 1.16
C GLU A 41 -5.82 -5.05 2.59
N THR A 42 -5.35 -3.81 2.74
CA THR A 42 -5.37 -3.09 4.01
C THR A 42 -5.85 -1.66 3.81
N ARG A 43 -6.42 -1.07 4.86
CA ARG A 43 -6.96 0.29 4.86
C ARG A 43 -6.31 1.09 5.96
N GLN A 44 -5.75 2.23 5.61
CA GLN A 44 -5.08 3.12 6.54
C GLN A 44 -5.65 4.52 6.45
N THR A 45 -6.11 5.05 7.57
CA THR A 45 -6.63 6.40 7.68
C THR A 45 -5.49 7.40 7.90
N PHE A 46 -5.62 8.59 7.31
CA PHE A 46 -4.70 9.71 7.52
C PHE A 46 -5.45 11.03 7.43
N THR A 47 -4.88 12.09 8.01
CA THR A 47 -5.45 13.44 8.00
C THR A 47 -4.60 14.34 7.10
N VAL A 48 -5.26 15.15 6.28
CA VAL A 48 -4.65 16.28 5.57
C VAL A 48 -5.05 17.54 6.34
N GLU A 49 -4.06 18.32 6.76
CA GLU A 49 -4.23 19.61 7.47
C GLU A 49 -4.16 20.79 6.50
#